data_AF-A0A382QMX3-F1
#
_entry.id   AF-A0A382QMX3-F1
#
_cell.length_a   1.000
_cell.length_b   1.000
_cell.length_c   1.000
_cell.angle_alpha   90.00
_cell.angle_beta   90.00
_cell.angle_gamma   90.00
#
_symmetry.space_group_name_H-M   'P 1'
#
loop_
_entity.id
_entity.type
_entity.pdbx_description
1 polymer ?
#
loop_
_entity_poly.entity_id
_entity_poly.type
_entity_poly.pdbx_seq_one_letter_code
_entity_poly.pdbx_strand_id
1 'polypeptide(L)'
;MNRICKSCILLLLLSSYALPGSCGDPVDGPKWAIRGGKVVTITKGNLEGAVVLVSGSRIEKIIARPPAGWKPPAGYKLIDAGERWVVPGFIELHSHIAGGDLNDMVYPVNPGFRTLDNVIPRNALLKRAQAGGVTTALFIPGSGTNMGGFGTLIKTAGKDLDEMLIRFPGALKIAQGGNPERRGGDIGYPRIGMNWLIRNALKEGQAYTRAWDAWEADKTKKKPVKNPRLEMFRGLFHRE
;
A
#
# COMPACT_ATOMS: atom_id res chain seq x y z
N MET A 1 -28.91 -40.84 -41.55
CA MET A 1 -29.88 -40.09 -40.72
C MET A 1 -29.11 -39.29 -39.67
N ASN A 2 -29.47 -38.01 -39.54
CA ASN A 2 -29.09 -37.02 -38.53
C ASN A 2 -27.66 -36.44 -38.51
N ARG A 3 -27.59 -35.26 -39.15
CA ARG A 3 -26.71 -34.11 -38.85
C ARG A 3 -26.93 -33.61 -37.40
N ILE A 4 -25.95 -32.86 -36.88
CA ILE A 4 -26.03 -31.53 -36.21
C ILE A 4 -24.73 -31.36 -35.39
N CYS A 5 -23.72 -30.68 -35.93
CA CYS A 5 -23.46 -29.23 -35.87
C CYS A 5 -22.66 -28.82 -34.60
N LYS A 6 -21.38 -28.50 -34.84
CA LYS A 6 -20.50 -27.76 -33.93
C LYS A 6 -21.00 -26.32 -33.82
N SER A 7 -21.21 -25.80 -32.61
CA SER A 7 -20.97 -24.38 -32.29
C SER A 7 -21.05 -24.15 -30.79
N CYS A 8 -19.92 -23.69 -30.25
CA CYS A 8 -19.83 -22.94 -29.02
C CYS A 8 -20.64 -21.64 -29.14
N ILE A 9 -21.17 -21.19 -28.01
CA ILE A 9 -21.07 -19.82 -27.45
C ILE A 9 -22.25 -19.69 -26.47
N LEU A 10 -21.96 -19.88 -25.19
CA LEU A 10 -22.86 -19.52 -24.10
C LEU A 10 -22.46 -18.10 -23.66
N LEU A 11 -23.25 -17.11 -24.06
CA LEU A 11 -23.16 -15.74 -23.56
C LEU A 11 -23.72 -15.72 -22.13
N LEU A 12 -22.84 -15.55 -21.13
CA LEU A 12 -23.22 -15.16 -19.78
C LEU A 12 -22.84 -13.70 -19.57
N LEU A 13 -23.84 -12.83 -19.69
CA LEU A 13 -23.77 -11.43 -19.25
C LEU A 13 -23.75 -11.42 -17.71
N LEU A 14 -22.57 -11.22 -17.13
CA LEU A 14 -22.42 -10.84 -15.73
C LEU A 14 -22.08 -9.35 -15.68
N SER A 15 -23.05 -8.56 -15.21
CA SER A 15 -22.89 -7.15 -14.88
C SER A 15 -21.85 -7.00 -13.76
N SER A 16 -20.65 -6.54 -14.10
CA SER A 16 -19.65 -6.13 -13.12
C SER A 16 -19.99 -4.74 -12.59
N TYR A 17 -20.54 -4.67 -11.38
CA TYR A 17 -20.42 -3.48 -10.54
C TYR A 17 -18.93 -3.27 -10.25
N ALA A 18 -18.36 -2.22 -10.84
CA ALA A 18 -16.99 -1.80 -10.60
C ALA A 18 -16.88 -1.22 -9.19
N LEU A 19 -16.10 -1.88 -8.34
CA LEU A 19 -15.54 -1.25 -7.14
C LEU A 19 -14.42 -0.29 -7.59
N PRO A 20 -14.33 0.95 -7.03
CA PRO A 20 -13.20 1.82 -7.27
C PRO A 20 -12.00 1.32 -6.44
N GLY A 21 -11.35 0.30 -6.99
CA GLY A 21 -10.09 -0.28 -6.52
C GLY A 21 -9.31 -0.81 -7.72
N SER A 22 -9.37 -0.08 -8.83
CA SER A 22 -8.60 -0.39 -10.03
C SER A 22 -7.14 -0.05 -9.75
N CYS A 23 -6.30 -1.09 -9.65
CA CYS A 23 -4.90 -0.96 -10.02
C CYS A 23 -4.91 -0.41 -11.46
N GLY A 24 -4.73 0.91 -11.59
CA GLY A 24 -5.09 1.68 -12.77
C GLY A 24 -4.74 0.99 -14.09
N ASP A 25 -5.61 1.17 -15.07
CA ASP A 25 -5.36 0.81 -16.47
C ASP A 25 -3.95 1.28 -16.88
N PRO A 26 -3.28 0.58 -17.82
CA PRO A 26 -1.94 0.96 -18.25
C PRO A 26 -1.96 2.43 -18.69
N VAL A 27 -1.40 3.31 -17.86
CA VAL A 27 -1.21 4.70 -18.23
C VAL A 27 -0.16 4.68 -19.33
N ASP A 28 -0.54 5.12 -20.53
CA ASP A 28 0.41 5.30 -21.64
C ASP A 28 1.55 6.19 -21.12
N GLY A 29 2.74 5.61 -21.06
CA GLY A 29 3.89 6.20 -20.40
C GLY A 29 5.17 5.74 -21.08
N PRO A 30 6.32 6.29 -20.67
CA PRO A 30 7.60 5.97 -21.29
C PRO A 30 7.85 4.47 -21.25
N LYS A 31 8.35 3.93 -22.36
CA LYS A 31 8.70 2.51 -22.51
C LYS A 31 10.20 2.31 -22.35
N TRP A 32 10.59 1.41 -21.46
CA TRP A 32 11.98 1.16 -21.11
C TRP A 32 12.36 -0.29 -21.35
N ALA A 33 13.50 -0.50 -21.99
CA ALA A 33 14.15 -1.81 -22.07
C ALA A 33 15.37 -1.75 -21.17
N ILE A 34 15.33 -2.41 -20.01
CA ILE A 34 16.40 -2.38 -19.01
C ILE A 34 17.19 -3.67 -19.13
N ARG A 35 18.40 -3.59 -19.67
CA ARG A 35 19.34 -4.72 -19.74
C ARG A 35 20.25 -4.71 -18.52
N GLY A 36 20.41 -5.85 -17.87
CA GLY A 36 21.35 -6.01 -16.77
C GLY A 36 22.12 -7.32 -16.87
N GLY A 37 23.31 -7.34 -16.27
CA GLY A 37 24.15 -8.53 -16.15
C GLY A 37 23.44 -9.60 -15.34
N LYS A 38 22.64 -9.20 -14.36
CA LYS A 38 21.74 -10.09 -13.60
C LYS A 38 20.39 -9.41 -13.35
N VAL A 39 19.30 -10.11 -13.63
CA VAL A 39 17.94 -9.70 -13.27
C VAL A 39 17.44 -10.65 -12.17
N VAL A 40 17.18 -10.09 -10.99
CA VAL A 40 16.64 -10.82 -9.84
C VAL A 40 15.12 -10.69 -9.87
N THR A 41 14.40 -11.80 -10.00
CA THR A 41 12.93 -11.76 -10.04
C THR A 41 12.28 -11.99 -8.68
N ILE A 42 13.06 -12.45 -7.69
CA ILE A 42 12.63 -12.95 -6.37
C ILE A 42 11.81 -14.25 -6.48
N THR A 43 10.75 -14.28 -7.29
CA THR A 43 9.80 -15.40 -7.36
C THR A 43 10.14 -16.48 -8.39
N LYS A 44 10.96 -16.17 -9.41
CA LYS A 44 11.27 -17.06 -10.55
C LYS A 44 12.77 -17.24 -10.77
N GLY A 45 13.57 -17.08 -9.72
CA GLY A 45 15.03 -17.18 -9.76
C GLY A 45 15.72 -15.97 -10.40
N ASN A 46 17.01 -16.15 -10.67
CA ASN A 46 17.89 -15.11 -11.23
C ASN A 46 18.17 -15.39 -12.71
N LEU A 47 18.20 -14.34 -13.53
CA LEU A 47 18.43 -14.43 -14.96
C LEU A 47 19.69 -13.65 -15.34
N GLU A 48 20.67 -14.30 -15.93
CA GLU A 48 21.92 -13.65 -16.38
C GLU A 48 21.72 -13.00 -17.76
N GLY A 49 22.20 -11.76 -17.92
CA GLY A 49 22.17 -11.03 -19.19
C GLY A 49 20.77 -10.69 -19.72
N ALA A 50 19.76 -10.65 -18.85
CA ALA A 50 18.36 -10.51 -19.23
C ALA A 50 17.93 -9.04 -19.46
N VAL A 51 16.78 -8.88 -20.11
CA VAL A 51 16.14 -7.58 -20.38
C VAL A 51 14.75 -7.52 -19.76
N VAL A 52 14.46 -6.45 -19.04
CA VAL A 52 13.13 -6.13 -18.50
C VAL A 52 12.48 -5.07 -19.38
N LEU A 53 11.35 -5.40 -20.00
CA LEU A 53 10.50 -4.45 -20.72
C LEU A 53 9.48 -3.86 -19.75
N VAL A 54 9.49 -2.54 -19.64
CA VAL A 54 8.56 -1.76 -18.81
C VAL A 54 7.78 -0.83 -19.72
N SER A 55 6.46 -0.81 -19.56
CA SER A 55 5.56 0.11 -20.27
C SER A 55 4.72 0.86 -19.25
N GLY A 56 4.88 2.18 -19.20
CA GLY A 56 4.22 3.01 -18.18
C GLY A 56 4.60 2.56 -16.77
N SER A 57 3.60 2.14 -15.99
CA SER A 57 3.75 1.72 -14.59
C SER A 57 3.96 0.21 -14.40
N ARG A 58 3.97 -0.59 -15.47
CA ARG A 58 3.97 -2.06 -15.38
C ARG A 58 5.17 -2.68 -16.09
N ILE A 59 5.64 -3.80 -15.55
CA ILE A 59 6.55 -4.71 -16.25
C ILE A 59 5.72 -5.45 -17.29
N GLU A 60 6.01 -5.24 -18.57
CA GLU A 60 5.32 -5.91 -19.67
C GLU A 60 5.85 -7.33 -19.85
N LYS A 61 7.18 -7.49 -19.85
CA LYS A 61 7.83 -8.78 -20.12
C LYS A 61 9.27 -8.80 -19.61
N ILE A 62 9.77 -9.99 -19.27
CA ILE A 62 11.19 -10.23 -19.05
C ILE A 62 11.70 -11.19 -20.14
N ILE A 63 12.79 -10.82 -20.80
CA ILE A 63 13.48 -11.61 -21.82
C ILE A 63 14.75 -12.17 -21.17
N ALA A 64 14.73 -13.47 -20.82
CA ALA A 64 15.81 -14.11 -20.05
C ALA A 64 17.15 -14.20 -20.80
N ARG A 65 17.12 -14.41 -22.12
CA ARG A 65 18.32 -14.54 -22.96
C ARG A 65 18.08 -13.86 -24.30
N PRO A 66 18.32 -12.54 -24.42
CA PRO A 66 18.19 -11.85 -25.70
C PRO A 66 19.22 -12.42 -26.70
N PRO A 67 18.85 -12.60 -27.98
CA PRO A 67 19.78 -13.06 -29.00
C PRO A 67 20.93 -12.07 -29.22
N ALA A 68 22.02 -12.54 -29.84
CA ALA A 68 23.12 -11.66 -30.25
C ALA A 68 22.60 -10.56 -31.19
N GLY A 69 23.03 -9.32 -30.97
CA GLY A 69 22.56 -8.16 -31.75
C GLY A 69 21.12 -7.74 -31.46
N TRP A 70 20.48 -8.25 -30.39
CA TRP A 70 19.14 -7.83 -29.99
C TRP A 70 19.05 -6.32 -29.83
N LYS A 71 17.94 -5.75 -30.33
CA LYS A 71 17.59 -4.33 -30.20
C LYS A 71 16.24 -4.18 -29.49
N PRO A 72 16.03 -3.10 -28.73
CA PRO A 72 14.73 -2.80 -28.16
C PRO A 72 13.64 -2.73 -29.23
N PRO A 73 12.39 -3.14 -28.92
CA PRO A 73 11.25 -2.89 -29.79
C PRO A 73 11.08 -1.40 -30.09
N ALA A 74 10.36 -1.07 -31.17
CA ALA A 74 10.08 0.32 -31.50
C ALA A 74 9.41 1.06 -30.33
N GLY A 75 9.86 2.30 -30.06
CA GLY A 75 9.37 3.13 -28.96
C GLY A 75 9.97 2.83 -27.58
N TYR A 76 10.76 1.76 -27.42
CA TYR A 76 11.48 1.46 -26.19
C TYR A 76 12.84 2.17 -26.12
N LYS A 77 13.12 2.85 -25.01
CA LYS A 77 14.45 3.39 -24.72
C LYS A 77 15.28 2.36 -23.96
N LEU A 78 16.47 2.05 -24.48
CA LEU A 78 17.41 1.14 -23.83
C LEU A 78 18.09 1.81 -22.63
N ILE A 79 18.09 1.13 -21.50
CA ILE A 79 18.98 1.35 -20.37
C ILE A 79 19.89 0.12 -20.29
N ASP A 80 21.15 0.27 -20.68
CA ASP A 80 22.14 -0.79 -20.52
C ASP A 80 22.90 -0.61 -19.22
N ALA A 81 22.61 -1.47 -18.23
CA ALA A 81 23.24 -1.43 -16.93
C ALA A 81 24.60 -2.16 -16.91
N GLY A 82 25.02 -2.80 -18.01
CA GLY A 82 26.22 -3.64 -18.08
C GLY A 82 26.14 -4.79 -17.07
N GLU A 83 27.23 -5.08 -16.38
CA GLU A 83 27.32 -6.15 -15.36
C GLU A 83 26.51 -5.89 -14.07
N ARG A 84 25.82 -4.75 -13.97
CA ARG A 84 25.03 -4.40 -12.79
C ARG A 84 23.77 -5.24 -12.68
N TRP A 85 23.25 -5.29 -11.47
CA TRP A 85 22.07 -6.06 -11.13
C TRP A 85 20.81 -5.20 -11.23
N VAL A 86 19.78 -5.76 -11.82
CA VAL A 86 18.43 -5.19 -11.85
C VAL A 86 17.60 -5.99 -10.84
N VAL A 87 17.15 -5.31 -9.80
CA VAL A 87 16.35 -5.90 -8.71
C VAL A 87 15.03 -5.15 -8.58
N PRO A 88 13.95 -5.77 -8.06
CA PRO A 88 12.74 -5.05 -7.72
C PRO A 88 13.04 -4.04 -6.62
N GLY A 89 12.37 -2.90 -6.67
CA GLY A 89 12.48 -1.92 -5.59
C GLY A 89 12.03 -2.52 -4.25
N PHE A 90 12.80 -2.28 -3.19
CA PHE A 90 12.48 -2.79 -1.86
C PHE A 90 11.23 -2.11 -1.28
N ILE A 91 10.53 -2.85 -0.42
CA ILE A 91 9.30 -2.44 0.26
C ILE A 91 9.57 -2.45 1.77
N GLU A 92 9.50 -1.28 2.40
CA GLU A 92 9.70 -1.11 3.85
C GLU A 92 8.35 -0.88 4.54
N LEU A 93 7.88 -1.84 5.35
CA LEU A 93 6.53 -1.79 5.93
C LEU A 93 6.50 -1.28 7.39
N HIS A 94 7.63 -0.88 7.96
CA HIS A 94 7.70 -0.29 9.29
C HIS A 94 8.56 0.98 9.27
N SER A 95 8.02 2.04 8.66
CA SER A 95 8.80 3.24 8.41
C SER A 95 8.31 4.49 9.14
N HIS A 96 9.27 5.37 9.41
CA HIS A 96 9.10 6.67 10.05
C HIS A 96 9.69 7.82 9.20
N ILE A 97 10.05 7.54 7.95
CA ILE A 97 10.92 8.43 7.15
C ILE A 97 10.16 9.45 6.30
N ALA A 98 8.84 9.34 6.20
CA ALA A 98 8.07 10.11 5.22
C ALA A 98 7.50 11.41 5.78
N GLY A 99 7.68 11.69 7.08
CA GLY A 99 7.19 12.90 7.74
C GLY A 99 8.22 13.50 8.71
N GLY A 100 7.80 14.54 9.43
CA GLY A 100 8.64 15.24 10.40
C GLY A 100 8.43 14.80 11.85
N ASP A 101 7.18 14.52 12.24
CA ASP A 101 6.81 14.03 13.57
C ASP A 101 6.38 12.56 13.53
N LEU A 102 6.63 11.85 14.62
CA LEU A 102 6.36 10.42 14.79
C LEU A 102 5.29 10.14 15.85
N ASN A 103 5.12 10.97 16.88
CA ASN A 103 4.25 10.62 18.01
C ASN A 103 3.46 11.82 18.54
N ASP A 104 2.23 11.99 18.07
CA ASP A 104 1.22 12.76 18.78
C ASP A 104 0.61 11.89 19.89
N MET A 105 1.01 12.16 21.13
CA MET A 105 0.62 11.37 22.31
C MET A 105 -0.58 11.98 23.06
N VAL A 106 -1.65 12.33 22.33
CA VAL A 106 -2.83 13.01 22.89
C VAL A 106 -3.64 12.08 23.81
N TYR A 107 -3.91 10.86 23.35
CA TYR A 107 -4.57 9.81 24.15
C TYR A 107 -3.76 8.50 24.11
N PRO A 108 -4.01 7.56 25.04
CA PRO A 108 -3.43 6.21 24.93
C PRO A 108 -3.83 5.48 23.64
N VAL A 109 -5.01 5.80 23.09
CA VAL A 109 -5.51 5.27 21.81
C VAL A 109 -6.01 6.38 20.88
N ASN A 110 -5.40 6.52 19.71
CA ASN A 110 -5.66 7.58 18.74
C ASN A 110 -6.10 7.04 17.35
N PRO A 111 -7.22 6.29 17.26
CA PRO A 111 -7.65 5.71 15.98
C PRO A 111 -8.03 6.72 14.90
N GLY A 112 -8.26 8.00 15.28
CA GLY A 112 -8.51 9.09 14.34
C GLY A 112 -7.26 9.67 13.70
N PHE A 113 -6.05 9.33 14.17
CA PHE A 113 -4.82 9.90 13.63
C PHE A 113 -4.41 9.22 12.34
N ARG A 114 -3.84 10.03 11.44
CA ARG A 114 -3.51 9.64 10.08
C ARG A 114 -2.11 10.14 9.78
N THR A 115 -1.20 9.26 9.40
CA THR A 115 0.10 9.72 8.91
C THR A 115 0.02 10.42 7.56
N LEU A 116 -1.11 10.26 6.86
CA LEU A 116 -1.42 10.94 5.60
C LEU A 116 -1.27 12.46 5.73
N ASP A 117 -1.70 13.01 6.87
CA ASP A 117 -1.65 14.45 7.17
C ASP A 117 -0.23 14.96 7.43
N ASN A 118 0.75 14.05 7.59
CA ASN A 118 2.12 14.36 7.97
C ASN A 118 3.15 13.97 6.89
N VAL A 119 2.71 13.58 5.69
CA VAL A 119 3.64 13.23 4.60
C VAL A 119 4.34 14.48 4.09
N ILE A 120 5.67 14.43 4.05
CA ILE A 120 6.55 15.46 3.49
C ILE A 120 7.25 14.87 2.25
N PRO A 121 6.73 15.12 1.05
CA PRO A 121 7.33 14.68 -0.20
C PRO A 121 8.78 15.15 -0.36
N ARG A 122 9.60 14.34 -1.02
CA ARG A 122 11.00 14.66 -1.40
C ARG A 122 11.94 15.03 -0.24
N ASN A 123 11.59 14.65 0.99
CA ASN A 123 12.44 14.87 2.15
C ASN A 123 13.78 14.09 2.04
N ALA A 124 14.77 14.47 2.85
CA ALA A 124 16.11 13.88 2.77
C ALA A 124 16.15 12.38 3.09
N LEU A 125 15.29 11.89 3.99
CA LEU A 125 15.25 10.47 4.36
C LEU A 125 14.62 9.62 3.24
N LEU A 126 13.58 10.12 2.56
CA LEU A 126 13.02 9.46 1.37
C LEU A 126 14.06 9.37 0.25
N LYS A 127 14.84 10.43 -0.01
CA LYS A 127 15.94 10.42 -0.99
C LYS A 127 17.02 9.40 -0.63
N ARG A 128 17.38 9.29 0.65
CA ARG A 128 18.34 8.26 1.14
C ARG A 128 17.79 6.86 0.97
N ALA A 129 16.50 6.65 1.27
CA ALA A 129 15.84 5.35 1.08
C ALA A 129 15.81 4.94 -0.41
N GLN A 130 15.53 5.88 -1.32
CA GLN A 130 15.62 5.66 -2.77
C GLN A 130 17.04 5.27 -3.20
N ALA A 131 18.06 5.95 -2.69
CA ALA A 131 19.46 5.62 -2.98
C ALA A 131 19.85 4.21 -2.48
N GLY A 132 19.20 3.74 -1.42
CA GLY A 132 19.29 2.36 -0.92
C GLY A 132 18.40 1.34 -1.64
N GLY A 133 17.65 1.75 -2.67
CA GLY A 133 16.76 0.88 -3.44
C GLY A 133 15.35 0.70 -2.88
N VAL A 134 14.97 1.42 -1.81
CA VAL A 134 13.60 1.39 -1.26
C VAL A 134 12.68 2.28 -2.10
N THR A 135 11.69 1.66 -2.73
CA THR A 135 10.76 2.35 -3.64
C THR A 135 9.37 2.52 -3.05
N THR A 136 9.04 1.75 -2.02
CA THR A 136 7.73 1.74 -1.37
C THR A 136 7.92 1.70 0.14
N ALA A 137 7.18 2.53 0.87
CA ALA A 137 7.24 2.59 2.32
C ALA A 137 5.84 2.67 2.93
N LEU A 138 5.61 1.97 4.03
CA LEU A 138 4.47 2.22 4.92
C LEU A 138 4.91 3.19 6.01
N PHE A 139 4.48 4.44 5.89
CA PHE A 139 4.72 5.46 6.89
C PHE A 139 3.71 5.32 8.02
N ILE A 140 4.18 4.92 9.20
CA ILE A 140 3.34 4.65 10.36
C ILE A 140 3.66 5.62 11.52
N PRO A 141 2.68 5.83 12.42
CA PRO A 141 2.97 6.47 13.70
C PRO A 141 4.05 5.69 14.47
N GLY A 142 4.71 6.38 15.39
CA GLY A 142 5.65 5.78 16.33
C GLY A 142 4.99 4.85 17.33
N SER A 143 5.65 4.61 18.46
CA SER A 143 5.21 3.67 19.50
C SER A 143 5.01 4.34 20.86
N GLY A 144 4.84 5.66 20.89
CA GLY A 144 4.63 6.42 22.12
C GLY A 144 3.27 6.18 22.79
N THR A 145 2.29 5.65 22.06
CA THR A 145 0.95 5.31 22.59
C THR A 145 0.59 3.86 22.31
N ASN A 146 -0.45 3.35 22.98
CA ASN A 146 -0.91 1.99 22.79
C ASN A 146 -1.53 1.77 21.40
N MET A 147 -2.26 2.77 20.88
CA MET A 147 -2.70 2.82 19.48
C MET A 147 -2.36 4.20 18.89
N GLY A 148 -1.49 4.22 17.88
CA GLY A 148 -0.93 5.45 17.31
C GLY A 148 -1.73 6.05 16.16
N GLY A 149 -2.69 5.28 15.60
CA GLY A 149 -3.46 5.67 14.41
C GLY A 149 -3.03 4.91 13.16
N PHE A 150 -3.49 5.39 12.00
CA PHE A 150 -3.36 4.72 10.71
C PHE A 150 -2.17 5.23 9.90
N GLY A 151 -1.39 4.29 9.40
CA GLY A 151 -0.28 4.51 8.48
C GLY A 151 -0.72 4.69 7.03
N THR A 152 0.19 5.19 6.20
CA THR A 152 -0.03 5.53 4.79
C THR A 152 0.98 4.77 3.95
N LEU A 153 0.50 3.99 2.98
CA LEU A 153 1.36 3.27 2.05
C LEU A 153 1.68 4.19 0.87
N ILE A 154 2.95 4.43 0.63
CA ILE A 154 3.42 5.40 -0.35
C ILE A 154 4.56 4.84 -1.21
N LYS A 155 4.71 5.39 -2.42
CA LYS A 155 5.96 5.39 -3.16
C LYS A 155 6.92 6.39 -2.52
N THR A 156 8.21 6.05 -2.50
CA THR A 156 9.23 6.94 -1.95
C THR A 156 9.56 8.08 -2.91
N ALA A 157 9.23 7.94 -4.19
CA ALA A 157 9.34 8.96 -5.23
C ALA A 157 7.97 9.53 -5.60
N GLY A 158 7.95 10.80 -5.98
CA GLY A 158 6.75 11.57 -6.35
C GLY A 158 6.93 13.04 -5.98
N LYS A 159 6.23 13.93 -6.68
CA LYS A 159 6.34 15.38 -6.47
C LYS A 159 5.57 15.85 -5.25
N ASP A 160 4.41 15.26 -5.03
CA ASP A 160 3.44 15.57 -4.00
C ASP A 160 2.85 14.27 -3.43
N LEU A 161 1.92 14.41 -2.47
CA LEU A 161 1.28 13.27 -1.83
C LEU A 161 0.46 12.44 -2.82
N ASP A 162 -0.23 13.07 -3.78
CA ASP A 162 -1.10 12.37 -4.73
C ASP A 162 -0.30 11.46 -5.67
N GLU A 163 0.86 11.92 -6.15
CA GLU A 163 1.78 11.08 -6.93
C GLU A 163 2.42 9.96 -6.10
N MET A 164 2.57 10.15 -4.78
CA MET A 164 3.19 9.18 -3.87
C MET A 164 2.20 8.16 -3.32
N LEU A 165 0.92 8.50 -3.16
CA LEU A 165 -0.05 7.70 -2.44
C LEU A 165 -0.36 6.38 -3.16
N ILE A 166 -0.16 5.27 -2.47
CA ILE A 166 -0.59 3.95 -2.93
C ILE A 166 -1.91 3.57 -2.28
N ARG A 167 -2.00 3.72 -0.95
CA ARG A 167 -3.19 3.36 -0.17
C ARG A 167 -3.23 4.06 1.18
N PHE A 168 -4.43 4.48 1.56
CA PHE A 168 -4.78 4.87 2.91
C PHE A 168 -6.25 4.50 3.21
N PRO A 169 -6.59 3.96 4.40
CA PRO A 169 -5.68 3.57 5.48
C PRO A 169 -4.79 2.39 5.09
N GLY A 170 -3.51 2.43 5.45
CA GLY A 170 -2.54 1.38 5.15
C GLY A 170 -2.47 0.30 6.24
N ALA A 171 -2.20 0.69 7.48
CA ALA A 171 -2.21 -0.21 8.64
C ALA A 171 -2.49 0.56 9.94
N LEU A 172 -3.08 -0.10 10.94
CA LEU A 172 -3.24 0.45 12.28
C LEU A 172 -2.01 0.12 13.13
N LYS A 173 -1.32 1.14 13.65
CA LYS A 173 -0.16 0.94 14.54
C LYS A 173 -0.59 0.74 15.98
N ILE A 174 -0.16 -0.39 16.56
CA ILE A 174 -0.35 -0.75 17.96
C ILE A 174 1.01 -1.01 18.61
N ALA A 175 1.20 -0.55 19.85
CA ALA A 175 2.35 -0.87 20.70
C ALA A 175 1.87 -1.37 22.06
N GLN A 176 2.49 -2.42 22.61
CA GLN A 176 2.03 -3.10 23.83
C GLN A 176 3.12 -3.29 24.89
N GLY A 177 4.17 -2.48 24.86
CA GLY A 177 5.21 -2.47 25.89
C GLY A 177 6.43 -1.64 25.54
N GLY A 178 7.23 -1.30 26.55
CA GLY A 178 8.43 -0.48 26.40
C GLY A 178 8.08 0.99 26.23
N ASN A 179 7.96 1.46 24.99
CA ASN A 179 7.73 2.88 24.70
C ASN A 179 6.39 3.46 25.21
N PRO A 180 5.22 2.80 25.04
CA PRO A 180 3.97 3.36 25.56
C PRO A 180 4.01 3.49 27.08
N GLU A 181 4.70 2.60 27.80
CA GLU A 181 4.73 2.58 29.27
C GLU A 181 5.49 3.77 29.88
N ARG A 182 6.39 4.44 29.13
CA ARG A 182 7.35 5.40 29.68
C ARG A 182 6.76 6.68 30.28
N ARG A 183 5.60 7.13 29.79
CA ARG A 183 5.10 8.50 30.08
C ARG A 183 3.67 8.54 30.59
N GLY A 184 3.11 7.37 30.90
CA GLY A 184 1.67 7.19 30.96
C GLY A 184 1.02 7.16 32.35
N GLY A 185 1.81 6.97 33.41
CA GLY A 185 1.26 6.64 34.72
C GLY A 185 0.32 5.42 34.66
N ASP A 186 -0.74 5.41 35.47
CA ASP A 186 -1.70 4.29 35.53
C ASP A 186 -2.87 4.40 34.52
N ILE A 187 -2.77 5.27 33.52
CA ILE A 187 -3.85 5.51 32.53
C ILE A 187 -3.84 4.42 31.44
N GLY A 188 -4.02 3.18 31.84
CA GLY A 188 -4.14 2.03 30.93
C GLY A 188 -2.82 1.61 30.27
N TYR A 189 -1.69 2.01 30.83
CA TYR A 189 -0.35 1.66 30.36
C TYR A 189 0.20 0.30 30.82
N PRO A 190 -0.26 -0.29 31.94
CA PRO A 190 0.00 -1.70 32.21
C PRO A 190 -0.69 -2.59 31.15
N ARG A 191 -0.16 -3.80 30.93
CA ARG A 191 -0.67 -4.73 29.91
C ARG A 191 -2.18 -4.99 29.99
N ILE A 192 -2.75 -5.02 31.19
CA ILE A 192 -4.19 -5.21 31.40
C ILE A 192 -4.97 -4.05 30.77
N GLY A 193 -4.58 -2.82 31.10
CA GLY A 193 -5.20 -1.60 30.57
C GLY A 193 -5.04 -1.47 29.06
N MET A 194 -3.85 -1.71 28.53
CA MET A 194 -3.60 -1.63 27.08
C MET A 194 -4.46 -2.63 26.30
N ASN A 195 -4.57 -3.86 26.79
CA ASN A 195 -5.44 -4.87 26.17
C ASN A 195 -6.92 -4.47 26.25
N TRP A 196 -7.37 -3.90 27.36
CA TRP A 196 -8.73 -3.41 27.50
C TRP A 196 -9.02 -2.25 26.53
N LEU A 197 -8.11 -1.27 26.43
CA LEU A 197 -8.22 -0.12 25.54
C LEU A 197 -8.30 -0.54 24.06
N ILE A 198 -7.43 -1.44 23.61
CA ILE A 198 -7.46 -1.96 22.23
C ILE A 198 -8.81 -2.62 21.96
N ARG A 199 -9.25 -3.53 22.84
CA ARG A 199 -10.53 -4.24 22.65
C ARG A 199 -11.71 -3.28 22.61
N ASN A 200 -11.71 -2.26 23.47
CA ASN A 200 -12.78 -1.28 23.50
C ASN A 200 -12.81 -0.44 22.22
N ALA A 201 -11.66 0.08 21.78
CA ALA A 201 -11.56 0.85 20.54
C ALA A 201 -12.00 0.04 19.30
N LEU A 202 -11.60 -1.24 19.22
CA LEU A 202 -12.02 -2.11 18.12
C LEU A 202 -13.53 -2.41 18.16
N LYS A 203 -14.12 -2.64 19.34
CA LYS A 203 -15.57 -2.83 19.50
C LYS A 203 -16.37 -1.60 19.07
N GLU A 204 -15.91 -0.41 19.48
CA GLU A 204 -16.48 0.87 19.04
C GLU A 204 -16.41 1.02 17.52
N GLY A 205 -15.24 0.74 16.93
CA GLY A 205 -15.05 0.75 15.47
C GLY A 205 -15.99 -0.23 14.75
N GLN A 206 -16.13 -1.47 15.23
CA GLN A 206 -17.04 -2.45 14.63
C GLN A 206 -18.50 -2.04 14.72
N ALA A 207 -18.93 -1.48 15.86
CA ALA A 207 -20.28 -0.96 16.02
C ALA A 207 -20.53 0.21 15.07
N TYR A 208 -19.55 1.11 14.94
CA TYR A 208 -19.59 2.26 14.04
C TYR A 208 -19.72 1.83 12.57
N THR A 209 -18.84 0.94 12.10
CA THR A 209 -18.87 0.42 10.73
C THR A 209 -20.22 -0.24 10.44
N ARG A 210 -20.69 -1.16 11.30
CA ARG A 210 -22.00 -1.82 11.11
C ARG A 210 -23.17 -0.85 11.05
N ALA A 211 -23.14 0.23 11.83
CA ALA A 211 -24.20 1.22 11.81
C ALA A 211 -24.24 1.97 10.47
N TRP A 212 -23.08 2.33 9.92
CA TRP A 212 -22.97 2.95 8.60
C TRP A 212 -23.37 1.98 7.48
N ASP A 213 -22.88 0.75 7.50
CA ASP A 213 -23.20 -0.26 6.48
C ASP A 213 -24.71 -0.56 6.45
N ALA A 214 -25.35 -0.62 7.63
CA ALA A 214 -26.79 -0.80 7.72
C ALA A 214 -27.56 0.38 7.12
N TRP A 215 -27.08 1.61 7.32
CA TRP A 215 -27.72 2.80 6.76
C TRP A 215 -27.50 2.91 5.25
N GLU A 216 -26.27 2.67 4.77
CA GLU A 216 -25.92 2.69 3.34
C GLU A 216 -26.61 1.57 2.54
N ALA A 217 -26.92 0.44 3.19
CA ALA A 217 -27.71 -0.66 2.63
C ALA A 217 -29.23 -0.50 2.87
N ASP A 218 -29.71 0.68 3.25
CA ASP A 218 -31.12 1.01 3.49
C ASP A 218 -31.83 0.15 4.56
N LYS A 219 -31.09 -0.56 5.43
CA LYS A 219 -31.63 -1.40 6.52
C LYS A 219 -32.10 -0.58 7.73
N THR A 220 -31.77 0.70 7.79
CA THR A 220 -32.23 1.64 8.82
C THR A 220 -32.43 3.03 8.23
N LYS A 221 -33.48 3.74 8.69
CA LYS A 221 -33.71 5.14 8.31
C LYS A 221 -32.95 6.14 9.19
N LYS A 222 -32.40 5.68 10.32
CA LYS A 222 -31.59 6.51 11.21
C LYS A 222 -30.16 6.60 10.69
N LYS A 223 -29.81 7.76 10.14
CA LYS A 223 -28.43 8.07 9.73
C LYS A 223 -27.49 8.11 10.95
N PRO A 224 -26.39 7.34 10.97
CA PRO A 224 -25.38 7.44 12.02
C PRO A 224 -24.72 8.83 12.03
N VAL A 225 -24.32 9.29 13.22
CA VAL A 225 -23.55 10.54 13.37
C VAL A 225 -22.10 10.27 12.99
N LYS A 226 -21.53 11.13 12.15
CA LYS A 226 -20.13 11.03 11.75
C LYS A 226 -19.22 11.24 12.97
N ASN A 227 -18.28 10.32 13.18
CA ASN A 227 -17.25 10.43 14.21
C ASN A 227 -15.85 10.30 13.60
N PRO A 228 -15.10 11.41 13.43
CA PRO A 228 -13.77 11.40 12.83
C PRO A 228 -12.79 10.41 13.48
N ARG A 229 -12.95 10.11 14.77
CA ARG A 229 -12.11 9.16 15.50
C ARG A 229 -12.30 7.71 15.05
N LEU A 230 -13.46 7.38 14.47
CA LEU A 230 -13.84 6.01 14.11
C LEU A 230 -13.92 5.79 12.59
N GLU A 231 -13.86 6.84 11.77
CA GLU A 231 -13.97 6.75 10.30
C GLU A 231 -13.03 5.70 9.70
N MET A 232 -11.77 5.69 10.14
CA MET A 232 -10.73 4.82 9.56
C MET A 232 -10.92 3.34 9.91
N PHE A 233 -11.72 3.02 10.94
CA PHE A 233 -12.08 1.63 11.22
C PHE A 233 -12.98 1.02 10.14
N ARG A 234 -13.72 1.84 9.38
CA ARG A 234 -14.53 1.34 8.24
C ARG A 234 -13.64 0.62 7.23
N GLY A 235 -12.60 1.29 6.74
CA GLY A 235 -11.62 0.69 5.84
C GLY A 235 -10.93 -0.56 6.43
N LEU A 236 -10.59 -0.52 7.73
CA LEU A 236 -10.02 -1.70 8.41
C LEU A 236 -10.96 -2.92 8.38
N PHE A 237 -12.24 -2.73 8.72
CA PHE A 237 -13.21 -3.83 8.79
C PHE A 237 -13.72 -4.29 7.42
N HIS A 238 -13.70 -3.40 6.42
CA HIS A 238 -13.95 -3.75 5.03
C HIS A 238 -12.76 -4.39 4.32
N ARG A 239 -11.56 -4.30 4.93
CA ARG A 239 -10.28 -4.75 4.36
C ARG A 239 -9.87 -3.98 3.09
N GLU A 240 -10.28 -2.71 3.02
CA GLU A 240 -9.98 -1.75 1.94
C GLU A 240 -8.52 -1.35 1.90
#